data_AF-A0A1I0AXE5-F1
#
_entry.id   AF-A0A1I0AXE5-F1
#
_cell.length_a   1.000
_cell.length_b   1.000
_cell.length_c   1.000
_cell.angle_alpha   90.00
_cell.angle_beta   90.00
_cell.angle_gamma   90.00
#
_symmetry.space_group_name_H-M   'P 1'
#
loop_
_entity.id
_entity.type
_entity.pdbx_description
1 polymer ?
#
loop_
_entity_poly.entity_id
_entity_poly.type
_entity_poly.pdbx_seq_one_letter_code
_entity_poly.pdbx_strand_id
1 'polypeptide(L)'
;MTDTATRGDSLTVDGLRTYLHCPRRYEFAHRHDLEMGDDDTVGDRIALLRAAICDALRHGETDPDALEQVARDRLATRWDEYDERFHSVAQRRHERRVLEATLAAYVTKVGTDHAAGISQLDATAARDELIGPELALSRTVSLPELNAAGDADAVTIDATVDYVSGDGSSLVGVRFVPTLASLGWLRYRSDWEGDVADRFTDHFDDESDVFEPGPVGALLETAVVLDGLRGLRDRLGLEDRTCRYLQIPLADRSGLTVNWVRDAVETGLEVADLTEVYVDHHTFGMTHEHRNETVDSRLAAVVADLCSGSFDPADSWDRIAEHACPDCEYTVCCQDHIATEVSFDG
;
A
#
# COMPACT_ATOMS: atom_id res chain seq x y z
N MET A 1 -24.05 -28.52 16.18
CA MET A 1 -24.12 -28.35 14.72
C MET A 1 -22.92 -27.49 14.35
N THR A 2 -21.90 -28.16 13.85
CA THR A 2 -20.63 -27.62 13.35
C THR A 2 -20.90 -26.80 12.11
N ASP A 3 -20.80 -25.47 12.23
CA ASP A 3 -20.75 -24.60 11.07
C ASP A 3 -19.30 -24.54 10.61
N THR A 4 -19.06 -25.12 9.44
CA THR A 4 -17.75 -25.19 8.80
C THR A 4 -17.66 -23.97 7.90
N ALA A 5 -17.18 -22.86 8.44
CA ALA A 5 -16.79 -21.70 7.66
C ALA A 5 -15.28 -21.77 7.39
N THR A 6 -14.93 -22.37 6.27
CA THR A 6 -13.64 -22.28 5.60
C THR A 6 -13.35 -20.82 5.24
N ARG A 7 -12.72 -20.07 6.15
CA ARG A 7 -12.23 -18.69 5.92
C ARG A 7 -11.17 -18.36 6.97
N GLY A 8 -9.95 -18.88 6.82
CA GLY A 8 -8.95 -18.77 7.90
C GLY A 8 -7.46 -18.82 7.53
N ASP A 9 -7.07 -18.93 6.25
CA ASP A 9 -5.65 -19.18 5.90
C ASP A 9 -4.98 -18.04 5.10
N SER A 10 -5.68 -16.93 4.84
CA SER A 10 -5.07 -15.75 4.21
C SER A 10 -5.21 -14.48 5.04
N LEU A 11 -4.08 -13.79 5.22
CA LEU A 11 -3.96 -12.45 5.78
C LEU A 11 -3.85 -11.44 4.63
N THR A 12 -4.09 -10.16 4.92
CA THR A 12 -3.88 -9.08 3.96
C THR A 12 -2.79 -8.14 4.43
N VAL A 13 -2.10 -7.47 3.50
CA VAL A 13 -1.16 -6.38 3.83
C VAL A 13 -1.83 -5.27 4.66
N ASP A 14 -3.10 -4.96 4.37
CA ASP A 14 -3.87 -4.00 5.16
C ASP A 14 -4.06 -4.48 6.62
N GLY A 15 -4.34 -5.76 6.80
CA GLY A 15 -4.37 -6.41 8.11
C GLY A 15 -3.03 -6.31 8.85
N LEU A 16 -1.91 -6.59 8.17
CA LEU A 16 -0.56 -6.45 8.74
C LEU A 16 -0.30 -5.01 9.21
N ARG A 17 -0.61 -4.02 8.37
CA ARG A 17 -0.43 -2.60 8.70
C ARG A 17 -1.31 -2.19 9.88
N THR A 18 -2.57 -2.62 9.88
CA THR A 18 -3.50 -2.35 10.99
C THR A 18 -2.95 -2.92 12.31
N TYR A 19 -2.42 -4.14 12.28
CA TYR A 19 -1.84 -4.81 13.44
C TYR A 19 -0.61 -4.08 13.97
N LEU A 20 0.33 -3.71 13.08
CA LEU A 20 1.54 -2.95 13.44
C LEU A 20 1.20 -1.62 14.10
N HIS A 21 0.14 -0.94 13.66
CA HIS A 21 -0.33 0.29 14.29
C HIS A 21 -0.93 0.04 15.68
N CYS A 22 -1.79 -0.97 15.81
CA CYS A 22 -2.37 -1.37 17.08
C CYS A 22 -3.00 -2.78 16.97
N PRO A 23 -2.54 -3.77 17.75
CA PRO A 23 -3.11 -5.12 17.75
C PRO A 23 -4.61 -5.14 18.07
N ARG A 24 -5.06 -4.26 18.98
CA ARG A 24 -6.48 -4.10 19.32
C ARG A 24 -7.29 -3.54 18.15
N ARG A 25 -6.75 -2.58 17.39
CA ARG A 25 -7.41 -2.05 16.18
C ARG A 25 -7.61 -3.15 15.15
N TYR A 26 -6.61 -4.03 14.99
CA TYR A 26 -6.73 -5.19 14.11
C TYR A 26 -7.83 -6.15 14.57
N GLU A 27 -7.89 -6.46 15.87
CA GLU A 27 -8.94 -7.32 16.43
C GLU A 27 -10.34 -6.78 16.11
N PHE A 28 -10.57 -5.48 16.31
CA PHE A 28 -11.86 -4.86 16.02
C PHE A 28 -12.19 -4.86 14.52
N ALA A 29 -11.26 -4.41 13.67
CA ALA A 29 -11.50 -4.26 12.24
C ALA A 29 -11.58 -5.62 11.51
N HIS A 30 -10.64 -6.53 11.75
CA HIS A 30 -10.43 -7.72 10.93
C HIS A 30 -10.95 -9.02 11.56
N ARG A 31 -11.07 -9.10 12.89
CA ARG A 31 -11.62 -10.30 13.57
C ARG A 31 -13.09 -10.15 13.95
N HIS A 32 -13.49 -8.95 14.36
CA HIS A 32 -14.87 -8.67 14.76
C HIS A 32 -15.70 -7.99 13.67
N ASP A 33 -15.07 -7.59 12.56
CA ASP A 33 -15.74 -6.94 11.43
C ASP A 33 -16.54 -5.71 11.89
N LEU A 34 -15.97 -4.96 12.84
CA LEU A 34 -16.57 -3.74 13.35
C LEU A 34 -16.33 -2.63 12.33
N GLU A 35 -17.29 -2.45 11.42
CA GLU A 35 -17.36 -1.31 10.53
C GLU A 35 -17.62 -0.04 11.35
N MET A 36 -16.62 0.84 11.44
CA MET A 36 -16.85 2.22 11.86
C MET A 36 -17.24 3.00 10.63
N GLY A 37 -18.53 3.29 10.52
CA GLY A 37 -19.10 3.99 9.37
C GLY A 37 -18.66 5.44 9.35
N ASP A 38 -17.61 5.74 8.59
CA ASP A 38 -17.36 7.07 8.05
C ASP A 38 -17.42 7.02 6.51
N ASP A 39 -18.03 8.06 5.96
CA ASP A 39 -18.10 8.32 4.52
C ASP A 39 -16.70 8.79 4.09
N ASP A 40 -15.80 7.86 3.74
CA ASP A 40 -14.45 8.17 3.25
C ASP A 40 -14.52 8.72 1.81
N THR A 41 -15.07 9.92 1.71
CA THR A 41 -15.21 10.66 0.45
C THR A 41 -13.86 10.89 -0.25
N VAL A 42 -12.75 10.92 0.49
CA VAL A 42 -11.41 11.04 -0.11
C VAL A 42 -11.04 9.71 -0.77
N GLY A 43 -11.19 8.59 -0.06
CA GLY A 43 -11.00 7.24 -0.58
C GLY A 43 -11.85 6.97 -1.82
N ASP A 44 -13.13 7.33 -1.79
CA ASP A 44 -14.04 7.19 -2.93
C ASP A 44 -13.55 7.96 -4.16
N ARG A 45 -13.19 9.25 -3.99
CA ARG A 45 -12.68 10.07 -5.10
C ARG A 45 -11.38 9.51 -5.68
N ILE A 46 -10.50 8.97 -4.82
CA ILE A 46 -9.29 8.27 -5.26
C ILE A 46 -9.67 7.03 -6.07
N ALA A 47 -10.65 6.25 -5.62
CA ALA A 47 -11.12 5.06 -6.34
C ALA A 47 -11.66 5.42 -7.73
N LEU A 48 -12.37 6.54 -7.89
CA LEU A 48 -12.80 7.04 -9.21
C LEU A 48 -11.60 7.30 -10.12
N LEU A 49 -10.58 8.02 -9.62
CA LEU A 49 -9.39 8.37 -10.39
C LEU A 49 -8.56 7.13 -10.74
N ARG A 50 -8.32 6.25 -9.76
CA ARG A 50 -7.65 4.95 -9.89
C ARG A 50 -8.30 4.11 -11.00
N ALA A 51 -9.62 3.97 -10.95
CA ALA A 51 -10.37 3.21 -11.95
C ALA A 51 -10.34 3.88 -13.34
N ALA A 52 -10.39 5.21 -13.41
CA ALA A 52 -10.27 5.94 -14.68
C ALA A 52 -8.91 5.73 -15.34
N ILE A 53 -7.82 5.77 -14.56
CA ILE A 53 -6.46 5.52 -15.06
C ILE A 53 -6.33 4.08 -15.55
N CYS A 54 -6.75 3.09 -14.74
CA CYS A 54 -6.65 1.67 -15.13
C CYS A 54 -7.46 1.37 -16.41
N ASP A 55 -8.66 1.94 -16.55
CA ASP A 55 -9.45 1.80 -17.78
C ASP A 55 -8.79 2.43 -19.01
N ALA A 56 -8.11 3.56 -18.83
CA ALA A 56 -7.37 4.18 -19.92
C ALA A 56 -6.18 3.34 -20.35
N LEU A 57 -5.44 2.77 -19.39
CA LEU A 57 -4.34 1.84 -19.67
C LEU A 57 -4.84 0.58 -20.40
N ARG A 58 -6.00 0.04 -20.02
CA ARG A 58 -6.65 -1.08 -20.74
C ARG A 58 -6.99 -0.76 -22.18
N HIS A 59 -7.26 0.51 -22.50
CA HIS A 59 -7.55 0.91 -23.87
C HIS A 59 -6.32 0.73 -24.79
N GLY A 60 -5.11 0.81 -24.21
CA GLY A 60 -3.85 0.57 -24.91
C GLY A 60 -3.31 1.78 -25.66
N GLU A 61 -3.77 3.00 -25.34
CA GLU A 61 -3.21 4.22 -25.89
C GLU A 61 -1.85 4.51 -25.24
N THR A 62 -0.83 4.70 -26.06
CA THR A 62 0.53 5.02 -25.59
C THR A 62 0.97 6.43 -25.95
N ASP A 63 0.19 7.14 -26.77
CA ASP A 63 0.40 8.55 -27.05
C ASP A 63 -0.05 9.41 -25.85
N PRO A 64 0.73 10.41 -25.41
CA PRO A 64 0.40 11.20 -24.22
C PRO A 64 -0.97 11.89 -24.30
N ASP A 65 -1.26 12.55 -25.44
CA ASP A 65 -2.49 13.33 -25.60
C ASP A 65 -3.71 12.40 -25.71
N ALA A 66 -3.55 11.27 -26.42
CA ALA A 66 -4.60 10.27 -26.54
C ALA A 66 -4.89 9.58 -25.20
N LEU A 67 -3.87 9.16 -24.45
CA LEU A 67 -4.01 8.53 -23.15
C LEU A 67 -4.69 9.46 -22.14
N GLU A 68 -4.25 10.72 -22.09
CA GLU A 68 -4.85 11.74 -21.22
C GLU A 68 -6.32 11.98 -21.58
N GLN A 69 -6.65 12.06 -22.87
CA GLN A 69 -8.03 12.25 -23.32
C GLN A 69 -8.92 11.07 -22.92
N VAL A 70 -8.49 9.82 -23.16
CA VAL A 70 -9.25 8.63 -22.76
C VAL A 70 -9.43 8.59 -21.25
N ALA A 71 -8.39 8.83 -20.48
CA ALA A 71 -8.46 8.83 -19.02
C ALA A 71 -9.40 9.93 -18.50
N ARG A 72 -9.39 11.13 -19.08
CA ARG A 72 -10.34 12.20 -18.74
C ARG A 72 -11.78 11.85 -19.05
N ASP A 73 -12.05 11.24 -20.21
CA ASP A 73 -13.40 10.83 -20.59
C ASP A 73 -13.94 9.75 -19.63
N ARG A 74 -13.08 8.83 -19.20
CA ARG A 74 -13.39 7.82 -18.18
C ARG A 74 -13.65 8.43 -16.81
N LEU A 75 -12.85 9.40 -16.39
CA LEU A 75 -13.03 10.12 -15.13
C LEU A 75 -14.33 10.95 -15.16
N ALA A 76 -14.61 11.64 -16.25
CA ALA A 76 -15.81 12.48 -16.40
C ALA A 76 -17.09 11.64 -16.27
N THR A 77 -17.13 10.48 -16.94
CA THR A 77 -18.26 9.55 -16.86
C THR A 77 -18.50 9.10 -15.41
N ARG A 78 -17.44 8.66 -14.73
CA ARG A 78 -17.49 8.23 -13.33
C ARG A 78 -17.90 9.35 -12.38
N TRP A 79 -17.39 10.56 -12.60
CA TRP A 79 -17.72 11.75 -11.81
C TRP A 79 -19.18 12.17 -11.93
N ASP A 80 -19.78 11.98 -13.11
CA ASP A 80 -21.18 12.29 -13.35
C ASP A 80 -22.13 11.28 -12.70
N GLU A 81 -21.67 10.04 -12.49
CA GLU A 81 -22.38 8.99 -11.74
C GLU A 81 -22.13 9.04 -10.23
N TYR A 82 -21.05 9.69 -9.79
CA TYR A 82 -20.66 9.78 -8.37
C TYR A 82 -21.58 10.73 -7.59
N ASP A 83 -22.22 10.18 -6.55
CA ASP A 83 -23.17 10.89 -5.69
C ASP A 83 -22.56 11.18 -4.32
N GLU A 84 -21.88 12.32 -4.21
CA GLU A 84 -21.39 12.86 -2.94
C GLU A 84 -22.11 14.17 -2.58
N ARG A 85 -22.38 14.35 -1.28
CA ARG A 85 -23.00 15.56 -0.75
C ARG A 85 -22.00 16.72 -0.61
N PHE A 86 -21.67 17.35 -1.72
CA PHE A 86 -20.89 18.59 -1.70
C PHE A 86 -21.65 19.74 -1.04
N HIS A 87 -20.96 20.59 -0.28
CA HIS A 87 -21.53 21.80 0.31
C HIS A 87 -21.88 22.86 -0.74
N SER A 88 -21.26 22.81 -1.94
CA SER A 88 -21.57 23.72 -3.04
C SER A 88 -21.17 23.17 -4.41
N VAL A 89 -21.78 23.71 -5.47
CA VAL A 89 -21.36 23.46 -6.87
C VAL A 89 -19.91 23.88 -7.11
N ALA A 90 -19.44 24.94 -6.43
CA ALA A 90 -18.06 25.40 -6.52
C ALA A 90 -17.08 24.37 -5.95
N GLN A 91 -17.41 23.77 -4.80
CA GLN A 91 -16.65 22.68 -4.20
C GLN A 91 -16.62 21.47 -5.14
N ARG A 92 -17.79 21.02 -5.65
CA ARG A 92 -17.85 19.91 -6.63
C ARG A 92 -16.94 20.17 -7.85
N ARG A 93 -16.98 21.39 -8.41
CA ARG A 93 -16.10 21.76 -9.53
C ARG A 93 -14.62 21.79 -9.14
N HIS A 94 -14.30 22.22 -7.92
CA HIS A 94 -12.93 22.25 -7.44
C HIS A 94 -12.36 20.83 -7.29
N GLU A 95 -13.08 19.94 -6.62
CA GLU A 95 -12.66 18.56 -6.42
C GLU A 95 -12.48 17.82 -7.76
N ARG A 96 -13.41 18.01 -8.71
CA ARG A 96 -13.24 17.49 -10.08
C ARG A 96 -11.95 17.97 -10.74
N ARG A 97 -11.63 19.26 -10.62
CA ARG A 97 -10.40 19.84 -11.21
C ARG A 97 -9.14 19.32 -10.54
N VAL A 98 -9.18 19.03 -9.24
CA VAL A 98 -8.07 18.38 -8.54
C VAL A 98 -7.81 16.99 -9.13
N LEU A 99 -8.86 16.19 -9.36
CA LEU A 99 -8.72 14.87 -9.98
C LEU A 99 -8.20 14.97 -11.43
N GLU A 100 -8.74 15.90 -12.24
CA GLU A 100 -8.30 16.13 -13.62
C GLU A 100 -6.84 16.60 -13.71
N ALA A 101 -6.41 17.46 -12.78
CA ALA A 101 -5.01 17.90 -12.69
C ALA A 101 -4.08 16.75 -12.27
N THR A 102 -4.51 15.92 -11.31
CA THR A 102 -3.75 14.76 -10.83
C THR A 102 -3.57 13.72 -11.92
N LEU A 103 -4.63 13.48 -12.69
CA LEU A 103 -4.58 12.62 -13.88
C LEU A 103 -3.58 13.12 -14.92
N ALA A 104 -3.62 14.42 -15.24
CA ALA A 104 -2.69 15.02 -16.20
C ALA A 104 -1.23 14.93 -15.71
N ALA A 105 -1.01 15.15 -14.40
CA ALA A 105 0.30 15.00 -13.80
C ALA A 105 0.80 13.56 -13.85
N TYR A 106 -0.08 12.56 -13.66
CA TYR A 106 0.25 11.15 -13.86
C TYR A 106 0.69 10.84 -15.28
N VAL A 107 -0.10 11.23 -16.29
CA VAL A 107 0.22 10.97 -17.70
C VAL A 107 1.54 11.62 -18.08
N THR A 108 1.74 12.88 -17.69
CA THR A 108 2.97 13.64 -17.96
C THR A 108 4.20 13.02 -17.29
N LYS A 109 4.05 12.50 -16.07
CA LYS A 109 5.17 12.07 -15.24
C LYS A 109 5.63 10.64 -15.53
N VAL A 110 4.69 9.70 -15.68
CA VAL A 110 5.00 8.27 -15.86
C VAL A 110 3.99 7.51 -16.73
N GLY A 111 2.78 8.05 -16.96
CA GLY A 111 1.70 7.29 -17.56
C GLY A 111 1.98 6.79 -18.98
N THR A 112 2.72 7.55 -19.78
CA THR A 112 3.11 7.16 -21.14
C THR A 112 4.07 5.98 -21.15
N ASP A 113 5.07 6.02 -20.29
CA ASP A 113 6.07 4.96 -20.15
C ASP A 113 5.42 3.69 -19.61
N HIS A 114 4.50 3.83 -18.65
CA HIS A 114 3.73 2.72 -18.12
C HIS A 114 2.80 2.09 -19.17
N ALA A 115 2.08 2.90 -19.95
CA ALA A 115 1.21 2.40 -21.02
C ALA A 115 2.01 1.67 -22.13
N ALA A 116 3.18 2.20 -22.49
CA ALA A 116 4.08 1.56 -23.44
C ALA A 116 4.63 0.23 -22.89
N GLY A 117 5.03 0.22 -21.62
CA GLY A 117 5.52 -0.97 -20.92
C GLY A 117 4.49 -2.09 -20.82
N ILE A 118 3.25 -1.75 -20.47
CA ILE A 118 2.10 -2.66 -20.51
C ILE A 118 1.92 -3.22 -21.92
N SER A 119 1.88 -2.35 -22.95
CA SER A 119 1.70 -2.79 -24.34
C SER A 119 2.80 -3.73 -24.83
N GLN A 120 4.03 -3.57 -24.34
CA GLN A 120 5.14 -4.47 -24.64
C GLN A 120 5.01 -5.82 -23.93
N LEU A 121 4.59 -5.82 -22.66
CA LEU A 121 4.29 -7.04 -21.92
C LEU A 121 3.13 -7.79 -22.57
N ASP A 122 2.08 -7.10 -22.98
CA ASP A 122 0.90 -7.66 -23.67
C ASP A 122 1.24 -8.35 -24.99
N ALA A 123 2.22 -7.84 -25.72
CA ALA A 123 2.71 -8.47 -26.95
C ALA A 123 3.45 -9.79 -26.66
N THR A 124 3.88 -10.00 -25.42
CA THR A 124 4.70 -11.13 -24.97
C THR A 124 3.90 -12.11 -24.10
N ALA A 125 2.89 -11.64 -23.35
CA ALA A 125 2.03 -12.39 -22.46
C ALA A 125 0.61 -11.75 -22.37
N ALA A 126 -0.42 -12.49 -21.99
CA ALA A 126 -1.82 -12.10 -22.23
C ALA A 126 -2.30 -10.80 -21.53
N ARG A 127 -3.05 -9.99 -22.30
CA ARG A 127 -3.48 -8.59 -22.04
C ARG A 127 -4.27 -8.30 -20.75
N ASP A 128 -5.00 -9.29 -20.25
CA ASP A 128 -6.01 -9.07 -19.21
C ASP A 128 -5.50 -9.38 -17.79
N GLU A 129 -4.31 -9.96 -17.66
CA GLU A 129 -3.73 -10.33 -16.36
C GLU A 129 -2.93 -9.21 -15.69
N LEU A 130 -2.63 -8.12 -16.42
CA LEU A 130 -1.66 -7.10 -15.98
C LEU A 130 -2.29 -5.81 -15.44
N ILE A 131 -3.61 -5.62 -15.59
CA ILE A 131 -4.27 -4.36 -15.22
C ILE A 131 -5.46 -4.62 -14.28
N GLY A 132 -5.33 -4.11 -13.06
CA GLY A 132 -6.31 -4.08 -11.99
C GLY A 132 -7.37 -2.98 -12.15
N PRO A 133 -8.12 -2.67 -11.08
CA PRO A 133 -7.47 -1.94 -10.00
C PRO A 133 -6.95 -2.84 -8.89
N GLU A 134 -7.44 -4.07 -8.73
CA GLU A 134 -7.07 -4.97 -7.63
C GLU A 134 -6.39 -6.22 -8.15
N LEU A 135 -5.26 -6.05 -8.86
CA LEU A 135 -4.47 -7.18 -9.31
C LEU A 135 -3.86 -7.86 -8.08
N ALA A 136 -4.33 -9.08 -7.80
CA ALA A 136 -3.93 -9.86 -6.64
C ALA A 136 -2.51 -10.41 -6.81
N LEU A 137 -1.68 -10.12 -5.81
CA LEU A 137 -0.37 -10.71 -5.59
C LEU A 137 -0.38 -11.37 -4.22
N SER A 138 0.42 -12.41 -4.02
CA SER A 138 0.50 -13.04 -2.72
C SER A 138 1.88 -13.61 -2.45
N ARG A 139 2.16 -13.76 -1.16
CA ARG A 139 3.34 -14.42 -0.62
C ARG A 139 2.90 -15.50 0.37
N THR A 140 3.52 -16.67 0.32
CA THR A 140 3.32 -17.70 1.35
C THR A 140 4.47 -17.64 2.35
N VAL A 141 4.13 -17.49 3.62
CA VAL A 141 5.09 -17.47 4.73
C VAL A 141 4.98 -18.78 5.51
N SER A 142 6.10 -19.48 5.68
CA SER A 142 6.17 -20.66 6.53
C SER A 142 6.37 -20.24 7.98
N LEU A 143 5.52 -20.71 8.89
CA LEU A 143 5.65 -20.44 10.32
C LEU A 143 6.55 -21.46 10.99
N PRO A 144 7.38 -21.06 11.97
CA PRO A 144 8.07 -22.01 12.84
C PRO A 144 7.03 -22.86 13.59
N GLU A 145 7.25 -24.17 13.70
CA GLU A 145 6.29 -25.13 14.28
C GLU A 145 5.69 -24.64 15.62
N LEU A 146 4.45 -24.18 15.58
CA LEU A 146 3.62 -23.92 16.76
C LEU A 146 3.10 -25.27 17.29
N ASN A 147 3.99 -26.04 17.92
CA ASN A 147 3.72 -27.28 18.65
C ASN A 147 3.16 -28.48 17.84
N ALA A 148 4.07 -29.39 17.50
CA ALA A 148 3.92 -30.84 17.34
C ALA A 148 3.03 -31.40 16.19
N ALA A 149 3.76 -32.08 15.29
CA ALA A 149 3.34 -33.13 14.36
C ALA A 149 2.66 -32.70 13.05
N GLY A 150 3.49 -32.22 12.12
CA GLY A 150 3.42 -32.72 10.74
C GLY A 150 2.52 -31.96 9.79
N ASP A 151 2.56 -30.64 9.81
CA ASP A 151 2.61 -29.79 8.61
C ASP A 151 3.20 -28.45 9.06
N ALA A 152 4.09 -27.84 8.28
CA ALA A 152 4.49 -26.47 8.58
C ALA A 152 3.27 -25.59 8.26
N ASP A 153 2.66 -24.98 9.28
CA ASP A 153 1.55 -24.05 9.05
C ASP A 153 2.07 -22.92 8.16
N ALA A 154 1.58 -22.91 6.92
CA ALA A 154 1.93 -21.92 5.91
C ALA A 154 0.76 -20.96 5.77
N VAL A 155 1.03 -19.66 5.90
CA VAL A 155 0.02 -18.61 5.81
C VAL A 155 0.23 -17.82 4.55
N THR A 156 -0.85 -17.59 3.80
CA THR A 156 -0.79 -16.74 2.61
C THR A 156 -1.06 -15.30 3.01
N ILE A 157 -0.29 -14.36 2.47
CA ILE A 157 -0.47 -12.93 2.66
C ILE A 157 -0.79 -12.32 1.30
N ASP A 158 -1.96 -11.71 1.21
CA ASP A 158 -2.48 -11.10 0.01
C ASP A 158 -2.11 -9.60 -0.05
N ALA A 159 -1.64 -9.17 -1.21
CA ALA A 159 -1.38 -7.80 -1.57
C ALA A 159 -2.05 -7.46 -2.91
N THR A 160 -2.21 -6.17 -3.18
CA THR A 160 -2.79 -5.70 -4.44
C THR A 160 -1.94 -4.61 -5.07
N VAL A 161 -1.83 -4.66 -6.39
CA VAL A 161 -1.31 -3.56 -7.21
C VAL A 161 -2.37 -3.16 -8.23
N ASP A 162 -2.27 -1.94 -8.74
CA ASP A 162 -3.18 -1.40 -9.73
C ASP A 162 -2.93 -1.92 -11.12
N TYR A 163 -1.68 -2.08 -11.48
CA TYR A 163 -1.26 -2.68 -12.73
C TYR A 163 0.21 -3.07 -12.66
N VAL A 164 0.63 -3.85 -13.65
CA VAL A 164 2.00 -4.28 -13.84
C VAL A 164 2.47 -3.77 -15.21
N SER A 165 3.54 -3.00 -15.22
CA SER A 165 4.20 -2.48 -16.41
C SER A 165 5.58 -3.12 -16.60
N GLY A 166 6.17 -2.96 -17.78
CA GLY A 166 7.55 -3.35 -18.05
C GLY A 166 8.40 -2.14 -18.45
N ASP A 167 9.58 -1.97 -17.82
CA ASP A 167 10.55 -0.93 -18.22
C ASP A 167 11.65 -1.46 -19.17
N GLY A 168 11.49 -2.71 -19.62
CA GLY A 168 12.43 -3.44 -20.47
C GLY A 168 13.28 -4.45 -19.69
N SER A 169 13.85 -4.04 -18.54
CA SER A 169 14.67 -4.91 -17.69
C SER A 169 13.91 -5.47 -16.47
N SER A 170 12.82 -4.82 -16.09
CA SER A 170 12.05 -5.12 -14.88
C SER A 170 10.56 -5.30 -15.19
N LEU A 171 9.92 -6.12 -14.36
CA LEU A 171 8.48 -6.15 -14.14
C LEU A 171 8.16 -5.19 -12.99
N VAL A 172 7.34 -4.18 -13.25
CA VAL A 172 7.07 -3.08 -12.32
C VAL A 172 5.63 -3.15 -11.85
N GLY A 173 5.40 -3.56 -10.60
CA GLY A 173 4.09 -3.43 -9.96
C GLY A 173 3.87 -1.99 -9.52
N VAL A 174 2.72 -1.41 -9.86
CA VAL A 174 2.39 -0.03 -9.48
C VAL A 174 1.13 -0.02 -8.63
N ARG A 175 1.19 0.67 -7.49
CA ARG A 175 0.03 0.90 -6.61
C ARG A 175 -0.23 2.38 -6.45
N PHE A 176 -1.48 2.78 -6.63
CA PHE A 176 -1.98 4.09 -6.27
C PHE A 176 -2.31 4.13 -4.78
N VAL A 177 -1.80 5.14 -4.09
CA VAL A 177 -2.02 5.36 -2.66
C VAL A 177 -2.62 6.75 -2.43
N PRO A 178 -3.34 7.01 -1.32
CA PRO A 178 -3.80 8.35 -1.02
C PRO A 178 -2.63 9.33 -0.87
N THR A 179 -1.62 8.95 -0.09
CA THR A 179 -0.45 9.76 0.20
C THR A 179 0.77 8.85 0.41
N LEU A 180 1.98 9.42 0.33
CA LEU A 180 3.23 8.74 0.69
C LEU A 180 3.62 8.95 2.16
N ALA A 181 2.73 9.49 3.00
CA ALA A 181 3.06 9.83 4.39
C ALA A 181 3.46 8.60 5.23
N SER A 182 2.87 7.43 4.94
CA SER A 182 3.20 6.18 5.61
C SER A 182 4.65 5.74 5.39
N LEU A 183 5.31 6.22 4.33
CA LEU A 183 6.73 5.94 4.10
C LEU A 183 7.64 6.70 5.07
N GLY A 184 7.16 7.76 5.73
CA GLY A 184 7.96 8.59 6.62
C GLY A 184 9.26 9.04 5.94
N TRP A 185 10.40 8.76 6.58
CA TRP A 185 11.72 9.08 6.04
C TRP A 185 12.16 8.19 4.88
N LEU A 186 11.55 7.03 4.66
CA LEU A 186 11.86 6.13 3.53
C LEU A 186 11.60 6.82 2.18
N ARG A 187 10.66 7.77 2.14
CA ARG A 187 10.31 8.56 0.95
C ARG A 187 11.49 9.31 0.33
N TYR A 188 12.47 9.72 1.14
CA TYR A 188 13.51 10.69 0.72
C TYR A 188 14.90 10.11 0.55
N ARG A 189 15.10 8.79 0.68
CA ARG A 189 16.46 8.23 0.80
C ARG A 189 16.67 7.07 -0.16
N SER A 190 17.44 7.35 -1.21
CA SER A 190 17.91 6.36 -2.20
C SER A 190 19.14 5.58 -1.74
N ASP A 191 19.91 6.13 -0.78
CA ASP A 191 21.14 5.51 -0.26
C ASP A 191 21.05 5.30 1.25
N TRP A 192 21.12 4.04 1.69
CA TRP A 192 21.11 3.61 3.09
C TRP A 192 22.50 3.74 3.75
N GLU A 193 23.06 4.96 3.77
CA GLU A 193 24.31 5.28 4.48
C GLU A 193 24.04 6.09 5.77
N GLY A 194 24.87 5.87 6.80
CA GLY A 194 24.83 6.61 8.08
C GLY A 194 23.65 6.24 8.99
N ASP A 195 23.06 7.25 9.65
CA ASP A 195 21.99 7.15 10.67
C ASP A 195 20.75 6.30 10.26
N VAL A 196 20.59 5.98 8.97
CA VAL A 196 19.46 5.18 8.46
C VAL A 196 19.64 3.70 8.74
N ALA A 197 20.86 3.17 8.66
CA ALA A 197 21.13 1.77 8.96
C ALA A 197 20.94 1.48 10.47
N ASP A 198 21.32 2.45 11.30
CA ASP A 198 21.10 2.38 12.75
C ASP A 198 19.59 2.43 13.05
N ARG A 199 18.85 3.40 12.47
CA ARG A 199 17.37 3.47 12.63
C ARG A 199 16.63 2.26 12.09
N PHE A 200 17.08 1.67 10.98
CA PHE A 200 16.52 0.42 10.47
C PHE A 200 16.65 -0.69 11.51
N THR A 201 17.84 -0.83 12.11
CA THR A 201 18.07 -1.81 13.17
C THR A 201 17.15 -1.51 14.36
N ASP A 202 17.01 -0.24 14.74
CA ASP A 202 16.10 0.22 15.80
C ASP A 202 14.62 -0.06 15.51
N HIS A 203 14.19 -0.16 14.24
CA HIS A 203 12.80 -0.49 13.88
C HIS A 203 12.47 -1.98 13.99
N PHE A 204 13.50 -2.83 13.96
CA PHE A 204 13.37 -4.29 14.01
C PHE A 204 13.91 -4.89 15.32
N ASP A 205 14.45 -4.05 16.20
CA ASP A 205 14.88 -4.40 17.55
C ASP A 205 13.71 -4.20 18.54
N ASP A 206 13.28 -5.30 19.18
CA ASP A 206 12.19 -5.26 20.16
C ASP A 206 12.59 -4.49 21.44
N GLU A 207 13.89 -4.26 21.69
CA GLU A 207 14.40 -3.44 22.79
C GLU A 207 14.46 -1.94 22.48
N SER A 208 14.13 -1.53 21.24
CA SER A 208 14.15 -0.13 20.82
C SER A 208 12.87 0.63 21.21
N ASP A 209 13.07 1.89 21.62
CA ASP A 209 11.98 2.83 21.92
C ASP A 209 11.31 3.39 20.66
N VAL A 210 11.82 3.09 19.45
CA VAL A 210 11.32 3.67 18.19
C VAL A 210 10.00 3.01 17.76
N PHE A 211 8.94 3.81 17.63
CA PHE A 211 7.62 3.36 17.15
C PHE A 211 7.27 4.00 15.80
N GLU A 212 7.58 3.29 14.70
CA GLU A 212 7.29 3.75 13.33
C GLU A 212 6.54 2.67 12.52
N PRO A 213 5.25 2.41 12.82
CA PRO A 213 4.48 1.34 12.17
C PRO A 213 4.27 1.54 10.66
N GLY A 214 4.26 2.79 10.19
CA GLY A 214 4.12 3.12 8.77
C GLY A 214 5.30 2.60 7.92
N PRO A 215 6.54 3.04 8.18
CA PRO A 215 7.74 2.57 7.49
C PRO A 215 7.90 1.04 7.54
N VAL A 216 7.70 0.42 8.71
CA VAL A 216 7.77 -1.05 8.86
C VAL A 216 6.71 -1.72 7.99
N GLY A 217 5.46 -1.26 8.04
CA GLY A 217 4.37 -1.79 7.22
C GLY A 217 4.59 -1.64 5.72
N ALA A 218 5.28 -0.58 5.27
CA ALA A 218 5.67 -0.40 3.87
C ALA A 218 6.74 -1.40 3.43
N LEU A 219 7.71 -1.72 4.29
CA LEU A 219 8.73 -2.73 4.01
C LEU A 219 8.13 -4.14 3.96
N LEU A 220 7.23 -4.48 4.89
CA LEU A 220 6.51 -5.76 4.88
C LEU A 220 5.65 -5.91 3.62
N GLU A 221 4.91 -4.87 3.24
CA GLU A 221 4.17 -4.86 1.97
C GLU A 221 5.09 -5.08 0.78
N THR A 222 6.21 -4.36 0.72
CA THR A 222 7.16 -4.47 -0.38
C THR A 222 7.69 -5.90 -0.52
N ALA A 223 7.98 -6.57 0.60
CA ALA A 223 8.40 -7.97 0.63
C ALA A 223 7.32 -8.91 0.07
N VAL A 224 6.04 -8.68 0.39
CA VAL A 224 4.90 -9.47 -0.13
C VAL A 224 4.69 -9.20 -1.63
N VAL A 225 4.70 -7.93 -2.04
CA VAL A 225 4.48 -7.52 -3.43
C VAL A 225 5.59 -8.04 -4.34
N LEU A 226 6.86 -7.92 -3.94
CA LEU A 226 7.98 -8.39 -4.76
C LEU A 226 7.98 -9.90 -4.93
N ASP A 227 7.63 -10.66 -3.89
CA ASP A 227 7.50 -12.11 -4.00
C ASP A 227 6.34 -12.50 -4.94
N GLY A 228 5.20 -11.83 -4.82
CA GLY A 228 4.07 -12.02 -5.73
C GLY A 228 4.41 -11.64 -7.18
N LEU A 229 5.17 -10.56 -7.39
CA LEU A 229 5.67 -10.16 -8.70
C LEU A 229 6.66 -11.16 -9.29
N ARG A 230 7.51 -11.80 -8.46
CA ARG A 230 8.39 -12.89 -8.91
C ARG A 230 7.58 -14.10 -9.34
N GLY A 231 6.56 -14.48 -8.58
CA GLY A 231 5.63 -15.54 -8.97
C GLY A 231 4.89 -15.23 -10.28
N LEU A 232 4.48 -13.98 -10.48
CA LEU A 232 3.89 -13.52 -11.75
C LEU A 232 4.91 -13.56 -12.89
N ARG A 233 6.12 -13.03 -12.67
CA ARG A 233 7.22 -13.04 -13.64
C ARG A 233 7.52 -14.46 -14.13
N ASP A 234 7.63 -15.42 -13.21
CA ASP A 234 7.93 -16.81 -13.53
C ASP A 234 6.78 -17.45 -14.33
N ARG A 235 5.52 -17.15 -13.98
CA ARG A 235 4.34 -17.59 -14.74
C ARG A 235 4.33 -17.04 -16.17
N LEU A 236 4.79 -15.81 -16.36
CA LEU A 236 4.88 -15.16 -17.67
C LEU A 236 6.14 -15.57 -18.46
N GLY A 237 7.02 -16.40 -17.89
CA GLY A 237 8.27 -16.82 -18.54
C GLY A 237 9.28 -15.70 -18.73
N LEU A 238 9.29 -14.71 -17.82
CA LEU A 238 10.15 -13.53 -17.85
C LEU A 238 11.26 -13.58 -16.80
N GLU A 239 11.80 -14.77 -16.54
CA GLU A 239 12.73 -15.11 -15.44
C GLU A 239 14.00 -14.22 -15.43
N ASP A 240 14.40 -13.73 -16.60
CA ASP A 240 15.52 -12.83 -16.84
C ASP A 240 15.26 -11.36 -16.46
N ARG A 241 14.04 -11.02 -16.01
CA ARG A 241 13.68 -9.67 -15.53
C ARG A 241 13.72 -9.54 -14.01
N THR A 242 14.09 -8.35 -13.55
CA THR A 242 13.98 -7.95 -12.13
C THR A 242 12.54 -7.58 -11.79
N CYS A 243 12.20 -7.49 -10.49
CA CYS A 243 10.89 -7.03 -10.04
C CYS A 243 11.05 -5.70 -9.31
N ARG A 244 10.17 -4.72 -9.58
CA ARG A 244 10.15 -3.42 -8.92
C ARG A 244 8.75 -3.09 -8.41
N TYR A 245 8.67 -2.31 -7.34
CA TYR A 245 7.42 -1.87 -6.75
C TYR A 245 7.37 -0.34 -6.60
N LEU A 246 6.40 0.29 -7.26
CA LEU A 246 6.19 1.74 -7.22
C LEU A 246 4.89 2.10 -6.49
N GLN A 247 4.94 3.17 -5.69
CA GLN A 247 3.77 3.83 -5.13
C GLN A 247 3.59 5.23 -5.72
N ILE A 248 2.35 5.55 -6.12
CA ILE A 248 1.99 6.85 -6.70
C ILE A 248 0.86 7.48 -5.88
N PRO A 249 1.06 8.65 -5.25
CA PRO A 249 0.03 9.32 -4.47
C PRO A 249 -1.01 9.99 -5.38
N LEU A 250 -2.30 9.79 -5.08
CA LEU A 250 -3.42 10.39 -5.84
C LEU A 250 -4.20 11.48 -5.08
N ALA A 251 -3.96 11.65 -3.77
CA ALA A 251 -4.60 12.69 -2.96
C ALA A 251 -3.60 13.55 -2.17
N ASP A 252 -2.29 13.42 -2.43
CA ASP A 252 -1.27 14.25 -1.77
C ASP A 252 -1.42 15.71 -2.23
N ARG A 253 -1.69 16.59 -1.26
CA ARG A 253 -1.91 18.02 -1.50
C ARG A 253 -0.63 18.85 -1.43
N SER A 254 0.51 18.26 -1.07
CA SER A 254 1.78 18.97 -0.92
C SER A 254 2.29 19.61 -2.24
N GLY A 255 1.89 19.06 -3.39
CA GLY A 255 2.22 19.56 -4.73
C GLY A 255 1.13 20.40 -5.41
N LEU A 256 -0.02 20.64 -4.75
CA LEU A 256 -1.18 21.30 -5.37
C LEU A 256 -1.06 22.83 -5.30
N THR A 257 -1.17 23.49 -6.45
CA THR A 257 -1.25 24.95 -6.57
C THR A 257 -2.58 25.37 -7.18
N VAL A 258 -3.31 26.25 -6.48
CA VAL A 258 -4.63 26.74 -6.92
C VAL A 258 -4.53 28.18 -7.41
N ASN A 259 -4.88 28.40 -8.68
CA ASN A 259 -4.99 29.73 -9.28
C ASN A 259 -6.45 30.16 -9.38
N TRP A 260 -6.91 30.89 -8.36
CA TRP A 260 -8.29 31.38 -8.27
C TRP A 260 -8.68 32.35 -9.38
N VAL A 261 -7.72 33.09 -9.96
CA VAL A 261 -7.99 34.07 -11.04
C VAL A 261 -8.25 33.36 -12.37
N ARG A 262 -7.52 32.26 -12.63
CA ARG A 262 -7.66 31.46 -13.85
C ARG A 262 -8.63 30.29 -13.70
N ASP A 263 -9.21 30.12 -12.52
CA ASP A 263 -10.02 28.96 -12.13
C ASP A 263 -9.31 27.65 -12.53
N ALA A 264 -8.01 27.54 -12.19
CA ALA A 264 -7.15 26.41 -12.57
C ALA A 264 -6.49 25.77 -11.33
N VAL A 265 -6.23 24.47 -11.44
CA VAL A 265 -5.49 23.67 -10.46
C VAL A 265 -4.31 23.04 -11.19
N GLU A 266 -3.13 23.19 -10.62
CA GLU A 266 -1.89 22.56 -11.10
C GLU A 266 -1.38 21.63 -9.99
N THR A 267 -0.80 20.50 -10.37
CA THR A 267 -0.24 19.53 -9.42
C THR A 267 0.96 18.82 -10.00
N GLY A 268 1.85 18.37 -9.13
CA GLY A 268 2.96 17.48 -9.45
C GLY A 268 2.82 16.17 -8.69
N LEU A 269 3.38 15.09 -9.25
CA LEU A 269 3.43 13.79 -8.59
C LEU A 269 4.85 13.43 -8.18
N GLU A 270 4.97 12.97 -6.95
CA GLU A 270 6.17 12.31 -6.45
C GLU A 270 5.95 10.80 -6.51
N VAL A 271 6.73 10.10 -7.34
CA VAL A 271 6.67 8.65 -7.47
C VAL A 271 7.73 8.07 -6.54
N ALA A 272 7.34 7.16 -5.65
CA ALA A 272 8.26 6.46 -4.77
C ALA A 272 8.56 5.07 -5.33
N ASP A 273 9.84 4.79 -5.58
CA ASP A 273 10.31 3.43 -5.87
C ASP A 273 10.72 2.75 -4.57
N LEU A 274 9.92 1.77 -4.16
CA LEU A 274 10.16 1.03 -2.91
C LEU A 274 11.19 -0.08 -3.09
N THR A 275 11.59 -0.43 -4.31
CA THR A 275 12.67 -1.39 -4.59
C THR A 275 14.06 -0.75 -4.56
N GLU A 276 14.17 0.57 -4.77
CA GLU A 276 15.42 1.28 -4.43
C GLU A 276 15.68 1.22 -2.92
N VAL A 277 14.61 1.29 -2.13
CA VAL A 277 14.62 1.23 -0.67
C VAL A 277 14.73 -0.23 -0.17
N TYR A 278 14.05 -1.17 -0.80
CA TYR A 278 14.11 -2.61 -0.57
C TYR A 278 15.13 -3.23 -1.53
N VAL A 279 16.41 -3.23 -1.12
CA VAL A 279 17.56 -3.51 -1.99
C VAL A 279 17.41 -4.83 -2.77
N ASP A 280 16.98 -4.74 -4.02
CA ASP A 280 17.01 -5.82 -5.02
C ASP A 280 17.97 -5.45 -6.18
N HIS A 281 19.15 -4.96 -5.83
CA HIS A 281 20.27 -4.88 -6.77
C HIS A 281 21.32 -5.90 -6.39
N HIS A 282 21.41 -6.94 -7.21
CA HIS A 282 22.50 -7.91 -7.24
C HIS A 282 23.84 -7.20 -7.49
N THR A 283 24.42 -6.64 -6.43
CA THR A 283 25.78 -6.12 -6.44
C THR A 283 26.47 -6.53 -5.14
N PHE A 284 27.25 -7.61 -5.23
CA PHE A 284 28.27 -8.10 -4.30
C PHE A 284 28.36 -7.43 -2.91
N GLY A 285 27.80 -8.08 -1.88
CA GLY A 285 28.15 -7.80 -0.49
C GLY A 285 27.26 -8.52 0.53
N MET A 286 27.85 -9.36 1.37
CA MET A 286 27.23 -10.16 2.45
C MET A 286 26.36 -9.36 3.47
N THR A 287 26.27 -8.04 3.34
CA THR A 287 25.47 -7.13 4.17
C THR A 287 24.01 -6.98 3.72
N HIS A 288 23.68 -7.31 2.46
CA HIS A 288 22.31 -7.15 1.94
C HIS A 288 21.42 -8.39 2.16
N GLU A 289 21.98 -9.60 2.05
CA GLU A 289 21.28 -10.86 2.36
C GLU A 289 20.74 -10.86 3.80
N HIS A 290 21.54 -10.41 4.76
CA HIS A 290 21.13 -10.27 6.16
C HIS A 290 19.92 -9.33 6.37
N ARG A 291 19.71 -8.34 5.50
CA ARG A 291 18.64 -7.33 5.68
C ARG A 291 17.28 -7.81 5.18
N ASN A 292 17.25 -8.43 4.01
CA ASN A 292 16.02 -9.06 3.53
C ASN A 292 15.61 -10.20 4.47
N GLU A 293 16.58 -10.93 5.01
CA GLU A 293 16.35 -11.89 6.09
C GLU A 293 15.77 -11.24 7.36
N THR A 294 16.20 -10.04 7.77
CA THR A 294 15.58 -9.31 8.89
C THR A 294 14.11 -8.97 8.60
N VAL A 295 13.81 -8.41 7.43
CA VAL A 295 12.42 -8.05 7.06
C VAL A 295 11.55 -9.30 6.99
N ASP A 296 12.05 -10.36 6.38
CA ASP A 296 11.34 -11.63 6.22
C ASP A 296 11.13 -12.34 7.57
N SER A 297 12.13 -12.30 8.45
CA SER A 297 12.01 -12.84 9.81
C SER A 297 10.99 -12.06 10.63
N ARG A 298 10.97 -10.72 10.51
CA ARG A 298 9.97 -9.89 11.17
C ARG A 298 8.57 -10.14 10.60
N LEU A 299 8.44 -10.27 9.29
CA LEU A 299 7.18 -10.64 8.64
C LEU A 299 6.65 -11.95 9.24
N ALA A 300 7.50 -12.98 9.33
CA ALA A 300 7.13 -14.27 9.91
C ALA A 300 6.72 -14.15 11.39
N ALA A 301 7.43 -13.35 12.20
CA ALA A 301 7.07 -13.11 13.60
C ALA A 301 5.70 -12.43 13.74
N VAL A 302 5.46 -11.35 12.99
CA VAL A 302 4.17 -10.63 13.00
C VAL A 302 3.01 -11.54 12.56
N VAL A 303 3.24 -12.38 11.54
CA VAL A 303 2.25 -13.36 11.08
C VAL A 303 1.99 -14.42 12.14
N ALA A 304 3.03 -14.91 12.82
CA ALA A 304 2.87 -15.86 13.92
C ALA A 304 2.05 -15.27 15.07
N ASP A 305 2.30 -14.02 15.45
CA ASP A 305 1.56 -13.32 16.50
C ASP A 305 0.09 -13.14 16.13
N LEU A 306 -0.18 -12.72 14.89
CA LEU A 306 -1.53 -12.61 14.31
C LEU A 306 -2.30 -13.94 14.31
N CYS A 307 -1.63 -15.03 13.96
CA CYS A 307 -2.20 -16.37 13.95
C CYS A 307 -2.44 -16.91 15.37
N SER A 308 -1.57 -16.57 16.32
CA SER A 308 -1.70 -16.95 17.74
C SER A 308 -2.82 -16.19 18.47
N GLY A 309 -3.32 -15.09 17.88
CA GLY A 309 -4.36 -14.25 18.49
C GLY A 309 -3.82 -13.27 19.53
N SER A 310 -2.56 -12.87 19.42
CA SER A 310 -1.92 -11.89 20.31
C SER A 310 -2.40 -10.47 19.98
N PHE A 311 -3.55 -10.06 20.54
CA PHE A 311 -4.16 -8.75 20.32
C PHE A 311 -4.10 -7.81 21.53
N ASP A 312 -3.46 -8.25 22.62
CA ASP A 312 -3.28 -7.43 23.81
C ASP A 312 -2.15 -6.40 23.58
N PRO A 313 -2.45 -5.08 23.60
CA PRO A 313 -1.45 -4.06 23.35
C PRO A 313 -0.59 -3.72 24.58
N ALA A 314 -0.77 -4.39 25.72
CA ALA A 314 -0.16 -4.02 27.01
C ALA A 314 1.34 -3.72 26.95
N ASP A 315 2.12 -4.55 26.23
CA ASP A 315 3.59 -4.41 26.15
C ASP A 315 4.05 -3.18 25.33
N SER A 316 3.14 -2.56 24.56
CA SER A 316 3.42 -1.40 23.71
C SER A 316 2.45 -0.24 23.95
N TRP A 317 1.67 -0.30 25.03
CA TRP A 317 0.54 0.59 25.26
C TRP A 317 0.92 2.07 25.26
N ASP A 318 1.99 2.46 25.96
CA ASP A 318 2.41 3.86 26.04
C ASP A 318 2.67 4.46 24.65
N ARG A 319 3.34 3.70 23.78
CA ARG A 319 3.66 4.09 22.40
C ARG A 319 2.40 4.16 21.53
N ILE A 320 1.51 3.17 21.66
CA ILE A 320 0.22 3.13 20.95
C ILE A 320 -0.69 4.29 21.39
N ALA A 321 -0.75 4.59 22.68
CA ALA A 321 -1.55 5.66 23.24
C ALA A 321 -1.12 7.03 22.72
N GLU A 322 0.19 7.26 22.59
CA GLU A 322 0.73 8.51 22.06
C GLU A 322 0.52 8.65 20.54
N HIS A 323 0.76 7.59 19.77
CA HIS A 323 0.91 7.69 18.31
C HIS A 323 -0.26 7.13 17.48
N ALA A 324 -1.05 6.21 18.03
CA ALA A 324 -2.10 5.51 17.28
C ALA A 324 -3.52 5.83 17.79
N CYS A 325 -3.70 6.04 19.10
CA CYS A 325 -5.01 6.34 19.69
C CYS A 325 -5.64 7.68 19.23
N PRO A 326 -4.90 8.80 19.04
CA PRO A 326 -5.52 10.09 18.70
C PRO A 326 -6.39 10.07 17.44
N ASP A 327 -6.03 9.24 16.46
CA ASP A 327 -6.72 9.09 15.17
C ASP A 327 -7.47 7.74 15.06
N CYS A 328 -7.66 7.02 16.18
CA CYS A 328 -8.30 5.70 16.16
C CYS A 328 -9.82 5.81 16.25
N GLU A 329 -10.51 5.29 15.23
CA GLU A 329 -11.97 5.25 15.15
C GLU A 329 -12.59 4.36 16.25
N TYR A 330 -11.83 3.40 16.77
CA TYR A 330 -12.27 2.45 17.80
C TYR A 330 -12.06 2.93 19.23
N THR A 331 -11.57 4.15 19.42
CA THR A 331 -11.22 4.69 20.75
C THR A 331 -12.39 4.60 21.75
N VAL A 332 -13.63 4.77 21.27
CA VAL A 332 -14.85 4.72 22.09
C VAL A 332 -15.21 3.35 22.66
N CYS A 333 -14.70 2.25 22.06
CA CYS A 333 -14.93 0.89 22.54
C CYS A 333 -13.66 0.21 23.08
N CYS A 334 -12.52 0.90 23.02
CA CYS A 334 -11.24 0.39 23.50
C CYS A 334 -11.15 0.45 25.02
N GLN A 335 -11.14 -0.71 25.68
CA GLN A 335 -11.06 -0.81 27.14
C GLN A 335 -9.75 -0.23 27.69
N ASP A 336 -8.64 -0.46 26.98
CA ASP A 336 -7.31 0.01 27.35
C ASP A 336 -7.25 1.56 27.35
N HIS A 337 -7.86 2.18 26.34
CA HIS A 337 -7.97 3.64 26.26
C HIS A 337 -8.87 4.21 27.35
N ILE A 338 -10.08 3.64 27.51
CA ILE A 338 -11.02 4.07 28.55
C ILE A 338 -10.38 3.96 29.93
N ALA A 339 -9.68 2.86 30.22
CA ALA A 339 -9.00 2.64 31.50
C ALA A 339 -7.96 3.73 31.80
N THR A 340 -7.24 4.20 30.79
CA THR A 340 -6.27 5.30 30.89
C THR A 340 -7.00 6.63 31.21
N GLU A 341 -8.06 6.96 30.48
CA GLU A 341 -8.83 8.20 30.67
C GLU A 341 -9.58 8.27 32.02
N VAL A 342 -10.02 7.12 32.56
CA VAL A 342 -10.71 7.07 33.87
C VAL A 342 -9.76 6.79 35.03
N SER A 343 -8.48 6.61 34.77
CA SER A 343 -7.48 6.51 35.82
C SER A 343 -7.35 7.87 36.49
N PHE A 344 -7.69 7.94 37.77
CA PHE A 344 -7.45 9.13 38.57
C PHE A 344 -6.03 9.00 39.12
N ASP A 345 -5.14 9.92 38.74
CA ASP A 345 -3.85 10.09 39.41
C ASP A 345 -4.09 10.22 40.91
N GLY A 346 -3.63 9.22 41.67
CA GLY A 346 -3.70 9.16 43.13
C GLY A 346 -2.53 9.87 43.79
#